data_AF-A0A2N3AKL0-F1
#
_entry.id   AF-A0A2N3AKL0-F1
#
_cell.length_a   1.000
_cell.length_b   1.000
_cell.length_c   1.000
_cell.angle_alpha   90.00
_cell.angle_beta   90.00
_cell.angle_gamma   90.00
#
_symmetry.space_group_name_H-M   'P 1'
#
loop_
_entity.id
_entity.type
_entity.pdbx_description
1 polymer ?
#
loop_
_entity_poly.entity_id
_entity_poly.type
_entity_poly.pdbx_seq_one_letter_code
_entity_poly.pdbx_strand_id
1 'polypeptide(L)' 'MLDREVVREFLDEELEEIEIPDDIFKEALVDAFCKYIEDDYYEWLNDNFKSFFNYGVPDWKWIRERIKKYGE' A
#
# COMPACT_ATOMS: atom_id res chain seq x y z
N MET A 1 -0.40 9.42 2.75
CA MET A 1 -0.08 9.94 1.42
C MET A 1 1.40 9.85 1.23
N LEU A 2 1.84 9.16 0.18
CA LEU A 2 3.25 9.05 -0.15
C LEU A 2 3.82 10.42 -0.51
N ASP A 3 5.07 10.64 -0.11
CA ASP A 3 5.81 11.83 -0.52
C ASP A 3 6.19 11.71 -1.99
N ARG A 4 5.69 12.64 -2.81
CA ARG A 4 5.88 12.60 -4.27
C ARG A 4 7.32 12.87 -4.68
N GLU A 5 8.09 13.63 -3.89
CA GLU A 5 9.49 13.88 -4.19
C GLU A 5 10.30 12.60 -3.98
N VAL A 6 10.08 11.91 -2.86
CA VAL A 6 10.73 10.62 -2.58
C VAL A 6 10.36 9.56 -3.63
N VAL A 7 9.09 9.50 -4.04
CA VAL A 7 8.64 8.56 -5.09
C VAL A 7 9.24 8.92 -6.45
N ARG A 8 9.40 10.20 -6.76
CA ARG A 8 10.04 10.65 -7.99
C ARG A 8 11.50 10.19 -8.03
N GLU A 9 12.28 10.45 -6.98
CA GLU A 9 13.69 10.04 -6.89
C GLU A 9 13.82 8.52 -7.03
N PHE A 10 12.99 7.76 -6.30
CA PHE A 10 12.93 6.31 -6.44
C PHE A 10 12.64 5.85 -7.88
N LEU A 11 11.65 6.45 -8.54
CA LEU A 11 11.35 6.11 -9.93
C LEU A 11 12.41 6.61 -10.91
N ASP A 12 13.20 7.62 -10.58
CA ASP A 12 14.33 8.07 -11.41
C ASP A 12 15.49 7.07 -11.33
N GLU A 13 15.77 6.54 -10.14
CA GLU A 13 16.78 5.48 -9.94
C GLU A 13 16.35 4.17 -10.63
N GLU A 14 15.13 3.69 -10.40
CA GLU A 14 14.66 2.40 -10.94
C GLU A 14 14.43 2.41 -12.46
N LEU A 15 14.21 3.58 -13.05
CA LEU A 15 13.97 3.74 -14.49
C LEU A 15 15.18 4.32 -15.24
N GLU A 16 16.34 4.47 -14.59
CA GLU A 16 17.53 5.09 -15.19
C GLU A 16 17.96 4.40 -16.50
N GLU A 17 17.84 3.07 -16.56
CA GLU A 17 18.20 2.26 -17.72
C GLU A 17 17.01 1.95 -18.66
N ILE A 18 15.84 2.54 -18.40
CA ILE A 18 14.60 2.25 -19.14
C ILE A 18 14.22 3.46 -19.99
N GLU A 19 14.09 3.25 -21.30
CA GLU A 19 13.54 4.29 -22.19
C GLU A 19 12.04 4.47 -21.93
N ILE A 20 11.68 5.59 -21.30
CA ILE A 20 10.30 6.00 -21.09
C ILE A 20 9.77 6.59 -22.41
N PRO A 21 8.62 6.12 -22.92
CA PRO A 21 7.99 6.70 -24.11
C PRO A 21 7.73 8.21 -23.95
N ASP A 22 7.97 8.99 -25.01
CA ASP A 22 7.83 10.46 -25.00
C ASP A 22 6.42 10.96 -24.69
N ASP A 23 5.40 10.12 -24.86
CA ASP A 23 4.00 10.44 -24.55
C ASP A 23 3.63 10.25 -23.07
N ILE A 24 4.55 9.71 -22.25
CA ILE A 24 4.35 9.50 -20.82
C ILE A 24 5.13 10.55 -20.02
N PHE A 25 4.38 11.47 -19.40
CA PHE A 25 4.97 12.47 -18.50
C PHE A 25 5.35 11.84 -17.16
N LYS A 26 6.56 12.14 -16.67
CA LYS A 26 7.08 11.62 -15.39
C LYS A 26 6.14 11.95 -14.22
N GLU A 27 5.58 13.16 -14.18
CA GLU A 27 4.62 13.60 -13.17
C GLU A 27 3.37 12.72 -13.14
N ALA A 28 2.85 12.34 -14.31
CA ALA A 28 1.69 11.47 -14.41
C ALA A 28 2.00 10.06 -13.93
N LEU A 29 3.21 9.56 -14.21
CA LEU A 29 3.71 8.28 -13.74
C LEU A 29 3.84 8.25 -12.20
N VAL A 30 4.45 9.28 -11.62
CA VAL A 30 4.57 9.44 -10.16
C VAL A 30 3.18 9.45 -9.51
N ASP A 31 2.25 10.27 -10.03
CA ASP A 31 0.90 10.36 -9.47
C ASP A 31 0.11 9.06 -9.59
N ALA A 32 0.25 8.34 -10.71
CA ALA A 32 -0.39 7.04 -10.90
C ALA A 32 0.20 5.99 -9.95
N PHE A 33 1.53 5.95 -9.80
CA PHE A 33 2.20 5.01 -8.91
C PHE A 33 1.85 5.26 -7.44
N CYS A 34 1.84 6.53 -6.99
CA CYS A 34 1.41 6.87 -5.63
C CYS A 34 -0.01 6.37 -5.36
N LYS A 35 -0.96 6.62 -6.27
CA LYS A 35 -2.34 6.16 -6.12
C LYS A 35 -2.43 4.64 -6.11
N TYR A 36 -1.71 3.96 -6.99
CA TYR A 36 -1.67 2.50 -7.03
C TYR A 36 -1.24 1.90 -5.69
N ILE A 37 -0.14 2.40 -5.10
CA ILE A 37 0.35 1.91 -3.82
C ILE A 37 -0.59 2.25 -2.68
N GLU A 38 -1.18 3.45 -2.69
CA GLU A 38 -2.17 3.86 -1.69
C GLU A 38 -3.42 2.97 -1.75
N ASP A 39 -3.97 2.76 -2.94
CA ASP A 39 -5.15 1.90 -3.15
C ASP A 39 -4.86 0.45 -2.73
N ASP A 40 -3.73 -0.13 -3.17
CA ASP A 40 -3.33 -1.49 -2.80
C ASP A 40 -3.13 -1.64 -1.28
N TYR A 41 -2.50 -0.65 -0.64
CA TYR A 41 -2.35 -0.61 0.82
C TYR A 41 -3.70 -0.58 1.54
N TYR A 42 -4.66 0.24 1.07
CA TYR A 42 -5.98 0.31 1.67
C TYR A 42 -6.80 -0.96 1.46
N GLU A 43 -6.74 -1.58 0.28
CA GLU A 43 -7.38 -2.86 0.01
C GLU A 43 -6.80 -3.96 0.90
N TRP A 44 -5.47 -4.05 0.96
CA TRP A 44 -4.77 -4.99 1.85
C TRP A 44 -5.17 -4.78 3.31
N LEU A 45 -5.17 -3.53 3.79
CA LEU A 45 -5.56 -3.22 5.17
C LEU A 45 -7.01 -3.61 5.45
N ASN A 46 -7.92 -3.32 4.51
CA ASN A 46 -9.34 -3.65 4.62
C ASN A 46 -9.56 -5.17 4.69
N ASP A 47 -8.89 -5.95 3.85
CA ASP A 47 -9.02 -7.40 3.86
C ASP A 47 -8.39 -8.03 5.11
N ASN A 48 -7.27 -7.48 5.60
CA ASN A 48 -6.70 -7.90 6.88
C ASN A 48 -7.60 -7.54 8.05
N PHE A 49 -8.25 -6.37 8.04
CA PHE A 49 -9.25 -6.00 9.03
C PHE A 49 -10.39 -7.03 9.05
N LYS A 50 -10.99 -7.33 7.90
CA LYS A 50 -12.05 -8.33 7.81
C LYS A 50 -11.57 -9.70 8.31
N SER A 51 -10.37 -10.12 7.93
CA SER A 51 -9.78 -11.38 8.40
C SER A 51 -9.57 -11.40 9.92
N PHE A 52 -9.06 -10.31 10.49
CA PHE A 52 -8.82 -10.19 11.92
C PHE A 52 -10.12 -10.22 12.74
N PHE A 53 -11.18 -9.57 12.25
CA PHE A 53 -12.49 -9.47 12.90
C PHE A 53 -13.52 -10.49 12.40
N ASN A 54 -13.08 -11.53 11.67
CA ASN A 54 -13.89 -12.66 11.18
C ASN A 54 -15.09 -12.27 10.27
N TYR A 55 -14.84 -11.43 9.26
CA TYR A 55 -15.76 -11.12 8.15
C TYR A 55 -17.23 -10.94 8.55
N GLY A 56 -17.51 -10.16 9.61
CA GLY A 56 -18.88 -9.96 10.08
C GLY A 56 -18.93 -9.50 11.54
N VAL A 57 -19.49 -10.34 12.41
CA VAL A 57 -19.59 -10.04 13.85
C VAL A 57 -18.25 -10.36 14.51
N PRO A 58 -17.61 -9.38 15.19
CA PRO A 58 -16.34 -9.60 15.87
C PRO A 58 -16.38 -10.76 16.87
N ASP A 59 -15.51 -11.76 16.68
CA ASP A 59 -15.26 -12.78 17.70
C ASP A 59 -14.22 -12.25 18.71
N TRP A 60 -14.72 -11.76 19.84
CA TRP A 60 -13.88 -11.19 20.90
C TRP A 60 -12.99 -12.22 21.61
N LYS A 61 -13.32 -13.51 21.57
CA LYS A 61 -12.45 -14.55 22.12
C LYS A 61 -11.22 -14.72 21.22
N TRP A 62 -11.45 -14.87 19.91
CA TRP A 62 -10.39 -14.88 18.91
C TRP A 62 -9.47 -13.66 19.00
N ILE A 63 -10.06 -12.46 19.09
CA ILE A 63 -9.31 -11.21 19.19
C ILE A 63 -8.44 -11.18 20.47
N ARG A 64 -8.98 -11.62 21.62
CA ARG A 64 -8.19 -11.70 22.86
C ARG A 64 -7.01 -12.67 22.75
N GLU A 65 -7.17 -13.79 22.05
CA GLU A 65 -6.07 -14.74 21.81
C GLU A 65 -4.99 -14.13 20.89
N ARG A 66 -5.40 -13.39 19.85
CA ARG A 66 -4.47 -12.67 18.97
C ARG A 66 -3.71 -11.58 19.73
N ILE A 67 -4.38 -10.78 20.56
CA ILE A 67 -3.73 -9.76 21.40
C ILE A 67 -2.68 -10.40 22.31
N LYS A 68 -3.00 -11.52 22.97
CA LYS A 68 -2.02 -12.24 23.80
C LYS A 68 -0.84 -12.75 22.98
N LYS A 69 -1.07 -13.24 21.76
CA LYS A 69 -0.04 -13.84 20.90
C LYS A 69 0.94 -12.81 20.32
N TYR A 70 0.48 -11.60 20.00
CA TYR A 70 1.29 -10.57 19.31
C TYR A 70 1.63 -9.36 20.17
N GLY A 71 1.21 -9.33 21.44
CA GLY A 71 1.46 -8.24 22.38
C GLY A 71 2.68 -8.45 23.29
N GLU A 72 3.48 -9.50 23.06
CA GLU A 72 4.73 -9.80 23.77
C GLU A 72 5.97 -9.37 22.97
#